data_AF-A0A923ZMG1-F1
#
_entry.id   AF-A0A923ZMG1-F1
#
_cell.length_a   1.000
_cell.length_b   1.000
_cell.length_c   1.000
_cell.angle_alpha   90.00
_cell.angle_beta   90.00
_cell.angle_gamma   90.00
#
_symmetry.space_group_name_H-M   'P 1'
#
loop_
_entity.id
_entity.type
_entity.pdbx_description
1 polymer ?
#
loop_
_entity_poly.entity_id
_entity_poly.type
_entity_poly.pdbx_seq_one_letter_code
_entity_poly.pdbx_strand_id
1 'polypeptide(L)'
;MCVFICPSKKTLFEVIPSSHSNIHFNNEVIEYDSINPLDLEFLYNAGGVTVVDFNNDGLPDLYFTGSATSNKLYLNKGNFVFTGVPNTAHVTGEGEWSSGAAVADINNDGLQDIYVCTTIKANPQQRKNLLYINQGLNSEKMPV
;
A
#
# COMPACT_ATOMS: atom_id res chain seq x y z
N MET A 1 24.32 -43.46 12.88
CA MET A 1 23.74 -42.64 11.79
C MET A 1 22.29 -42.39 12.16
N CYS A 2 22.00 -41.26 12.83
CA CYS A 2 20.63 -40.89 13.18
C CYS A 2 20.10 -39.92 12.13
N VAL A 3 19.08 -40.35 11.39
CA VAL A 3 18.31 -39.49 10.51
C VAL A 3 17.17 -38.91 11.34
N PHE A 4 17.27 -37.63 11.68
CA PHE A 4 16.12 -36.90 12.23
C PHE A 4 15.20 -36.52 11.07
N ILE A 5 14.08 -37.22 10.92
CA ILE A 5 12.98 -36.79 10.06
C ILE A 5 12.07 -35.93 10.93
N CYS A 6 12.17 -34.61 10.78
CA CYS A 6 11.17 -33.68 11.32
C CYS A 6 9.92 -33.79 10.43
N PRO A 7 8.74 -34.14 10.96
CA PRO A 7 7.53 -34.13 10.17
C PRO A 7 7.16 -32.67 9.90
N SER A 8 7.31 -32.25 8.63
CA SER A 8 6.83 -30.96 8.15
C SER A 8 5.35 -30.81 8.54
N LYS A 9 5.09 -29.94 9.53
CA LYS A 9 3.74 -29.59 9.95
C LYS A 9 3.11 -28.84 8.78
N LYS A 10 2.13 -29.47 8.11
CA LYS A 10 1.40 -28.84 7.00
C LYS A 10 0.74 -27.55 7.51
N THR A 11 1.24 -26.41 7.09
CA THR A 11 0.68 -25.10 7.44
C THR A 11 -0.42 -24.73 6.45
N LEU A 12 -1.38 -23.90 6.89
CA LEU A 12 -2.39 -23.31 5.99
C LEU A 12 -1.83 -22.12 5.22
N PHE A 13 -0.79 -21.48 5.76
CA PHE A 13 -0.13 -20.33 5.18
C PHE A 13 1.38 -20.55 5.18
N GLU A 14 2.04 -19.98 4.19
CA GLU A 14 3.48 -19.95 4.08
C GLU A 14 3.93 -18.50 4.03
N VAL A 15 5.05 -18.21 4.70
CA VAL A 15 5.63 -16.88 4.67
C VAL A 15 6.34 -16.71 3.34
N ILE A 16 5.95 -15.70 2.58
CA ILE A 16 6.72 -15.25 1.42
C ILE A 16 7.71 -14.18 1.89
N PRO A 17 9.03 -14.44 1.86
CA PRO A 17 10.00 -13.45 2.28
C PRO A 17 10.05 -12.27 1.30
N SER A 18 10.38 -11.08 1.80
CA SER A 18 10.56 -9.88 0.96
C SER A 18 11.66 -10.04 -0.09
N SER A 19 12.66 -10.90 0.17
CA SER A 19 13.67 -11.27 -0.82
C SER A 19 13.13 -12.04 -2.02
N HIS A 20 11.93 -12.63 -1.90
CA HIS A 20 11.21 -13.26 -3.01
C HIS A 20 10.17 -12.31 -3.60
N SER A 21 9.37 -11.65 -2.74
CA SER A 21 8.27 -10.82 -3.21
C SER A 21 8.66 -9.43 -3.71
N ASN A 22 9.83 -8.92 -3.34
CA ASN A 22 10.27 -7.53 -3.51
C ASN A 22 9.35 -6.49 -2.85
N ILE A 23 8.48 -6.91 -1.93
CA ILE A 23 7.69 -5.99 -1.11
C ILE A 23 8.54 -5.59 0.09
N HIS A 24 8.90 -4.30 0.16
CA HIS A 24 9.71 -3.71 1.24
C HIS A 24 8.98 -2.61 2.01
N PHE A 25 7.69 -2.40 1.72
CA PHE A 25 6.89 -1.41 2.43
C PHE A 25 6.79 -1.76 3.92
N ASN A 26 7.06 -0.77 4.76
CA ASN A 26 6.90 -0.86 6.21
C ASN A 26 6.28 0.45 6.71
N ASN A 27 5.10 0.37 7.33
CA ASN A 27 4.45 1.52 7.96
C ASN A 27 4.97 1.70 9.39
N GLU A 28 6.25 2.08 9.49
CA GLU A 28 6.90 2.28 10.77
C GLU A 28 6.56 3.67 11.33
N VAL A 29 6.03 3.69 12.55
CA VAL A 29 5.76 4.93 13.29
C VAL A 29 6.85 5.10 14.33
N ILE A 30 7.62 6.19 14.21
CA ILE A 30 8.70 6.54 15.14
C ILE A 30 8.21 7.63 16.07
N GLU A 31 8.18 7.34 17.36
CA GLU A 31 7.79 8.28 18.42
C GLU A 31 8.94 9.23 18.79
N TYR A 32 8.58 10.46 19.13
CA TYR A 32 9.46 11.48 19.70
C TYR A 32 8.60 12.52 20.44
N ASP A 33 9.23 13.52 21.06
CA ASP A 33 8.53 14.46 21.97
C ASP A 33 7.22 15.03 21.41
N SER A 34 7.15 15.35 20.11
CA SER A 34 5.95 15.92 19.48
C SER A 34 5.03 14.90 18.79
N ILE A 35 5.43 13.63 18.69
CA ILE A 35 4.62 12.54 18.12
C ILE A 35 4.67 11.36 19.09
N ASN A 36 3.62 11.23 19.89
CA ASN A 36 3.48 10.20 20.90
C ASN A 36 1.99 9.93 21.16
N PRO A 37 1.62 8.78 21.73
CA PRO A 37 0.22 8.41 21.96
C PRO A 37 -0.49 9.24 23.04
N LEU A 38 0.23 10.02 23.86
CA LEU A 38 -0.39 10.92 24.85
C LEU A 38 -0.94 12.18 24.19
N ASP A 39 -0.22 12.71 23.19
CA ASP A 39 -0.63 13.90 22.44
C ASP A 39 -1.43 13.56 21.17
N LEU A 40 -1.20 12.39 20.59
CA LEU A 40 -1.85 11.90 19.37
C LEU A 40 -2.49 10.53 19.63
N GLU A 41 -3.71 10.54 20.19
CA GLU A 41 -4.47 9.33 20.55
C GLU A 41 -4.58 8.30 19.40
N PHE A 42 -4.69 8.79 18.16
CA PHE A 42 -4.88 7.95 16.97
C PHE A 42 -3.59 7.61 16.21
N LEU A 43 -2.43 7.75 16.87
CA LEU A 43 -1.12 7.55 16.26
C LEU A 43 -0.98 6.20 15.53
N TYR A 44 -1.53 5.12 16.06
CA TYR A 44 -1.40 3.78 15.45
C TYR A 44 -2.61 3.36 14.59
N ASN A 45 -3.64 4.19 14.46
CA ASN A 45 -4.92 3.81 13.86
C ASN A 45 -4.99 4.14 12.36
N ALA A 46 -3.90 3.92 11.64
CA ALA A 46 -3.77 4.30 10.24
C ALA A 46 -2.97 3.28 9.42
N GLY A 47 -2.94 3.49 8.11
CA GLY A 47 -2.47 2.52 7.14
C GLY A 47 -3.54 1.53 6.69
N GLY A 48 -3.19 0.70 5.72
CA GLY A 48 -4.12 -0.18 5.04
C GLY A 48 -3.56 -0.73 3.74
N VAL A 49 -4.30 -1.66 3.15
CA VAL A 49 -3.96 -2.27 1.86
C VAL A 49 -5.21 -2.41 1.01
N THR A 50 -5.10 -2.10 -0.28
CA THR A 50 -6.09 -2.47 -1.29
C THR A 50 -5.47 -3.44 -2.27
N VAL A 51 -6.30 -4.34 -2.80
CA VAL A 51 -5.88 -5.42 -3.70
C VAL A 51 -6.75 -5.35 -4.95
N VAL A 52 -6.20 -4.81 -6.03
CA VAL A 52 -6.93 -4.52 -7.27
C VAL A 52 -5.97 -4.65 -8.45
N ASP A 53 -6.46 -5.04 -9.62
CA ASP A 53 -5.70 -5.04 -10.87
C ASP A 53 -5.72 -3.61 -11.45
N PHE A 54 -4.63 -2.85 -11.29
CA PHE A 54 -4.56 -1.44 -11.71
C PHE A 54 -4.06 -1.29 -13.15
N ASN A 55 -3.43 -2.33 -13.71
CA ASN A 55 -2.89 -2.31 -15.07
C ASN A 55 -3.65 -3.23 -16.05
N ASN A 56 -4.76 -3.84 -15.59
CA ASN A 56 -5.64 -4.73 -16.35
C ASN A 56 -4.89 -5.94 -16.96
N ASP A 57 -3.90 -6.49 -16.24
CA ASP A 57 -3.14 -7.67 -16.69
C ASP A 57 -3.68 -9.00 -16.15
N GLY A 58 -4.74 -8.95 -15.33
CA GLY A 58 -5.39 -10.10 -14.71
C GLY A 58 -4.75 -10.54 -13.40
N LEU A 59 -3.72 -9.83 -12.92
CA LEU A 59 -3.09 -10.10 -11.62
C LEU A 59 -3.49 -9.04 -10.59
N PRO A 60 -3.76 -9.45 -9.33
CA PRO A 60 -4.04 -8.49 -8.27
C PRO A 60 -2.76 -7.75 -7.85
N ASP A 61 -2.76 -6.44 -7.99
CA ASP A 61 -1.73 -5.53 -7.50
C ASP A 61 -2.03 -5.09 -6.05
N LEU A 62 -1.07 -4.42 -5.41
CA LEU A 62 -1.17 -3.97 -4.03
C LEU A 62 -0.93 -2.47 -3.91
N TYR A 63 -1.86 -1.76 -3.28
CA TYR A 63 -1.63 -0.37 -2.85
C TYR A 63 -1.66 -0.28 -1.33
N PHE A 64 -0.55 0.14 -0.75
CA PHE A 64 -0.39 0.34 0.69
C PHE A 64 -0.54 1.80 1.04
N THR A 65 -1.35 2.08 2.07
CA THR A 65 -1.38 3.39 2.71
C THR A 65 -0.46 3.41 3.92
N GLY A 66 0.28 4.50 4.07
CA GLY A 66 1.18 4.76 5.18
C GLY A 66 0.74 5.96 5.99
N SER A 67 0.99 5.91 7.29
CA SER A 67 0.77 7.02 8.21
C SER A 67 1.98 7.94 8.29
N ALA A 68 3.11 7.35 8.68
CA ALA A 68 4.40 8.03 8.84
C ALA A 68 5.36 7.75 7.67
N THR A 69 4.90 7.02 6.66
CA THR A 69 5.63 6.68 5.43
C THR A 69 4.75 7.00 4.21
N SER A 70 5.38 7.22 3.06
CA SER A 70 4.63 7.43 1.81
C SER A 70 3.89 6.18 1.37
N ASN A 71 2.71 6.36 0.79
CA ASN A 71 1.95 5.28 0.17
C ASN A 71 2.75 4.65 -0.98
N LYS A 72 2.50 3.36 -1.26
CA LYS A 72 3.20 2.60 -2.30
C LYS A 72 2.26 1.71 -3.09
N LEU A 73 2.37 1.80 -4.41
CA LEU A 73 1.76 0.87 -5.36
C LEU A 73 2.80 -0.17 -5.80
N TYR A 74 2.41 -1.44 -5.80
CA TYR A 74 3.21 -2.57 -6.24
C TYR A 74 2.43 -3.35 -7.30
N LEU A 75 3.00 -3.48 -8.49
CA LEU A 75 2.42 -4.32 -9.54
C LEU A 75 2.86 -5.77 -9.39
N ASN A 76 1.92 -6.69 -9.47
CA ASN A 76 2.16 -8.12 -9.44
C ASN A 76 2.76 -8.58 -10.78
N LYS A 77 3.79 -9.42 -10.71
CA LYS A 77 4.46 -10.02 -11.88
C LYS A 77 4.26 -11.53 -11.95
N GLY A 78 3.35 -12.05 -11.13
CA GLY A 78 3.09 -13.47 -10.95
C GLY A 78 4.01 -14.09 -9.90
N ASN A 79 3.64 -15.29 -9.44
CA ASN A 79 4.44 -16.08 -8.47
C ASN A 79 4.81 -15.32 -7.19
N PHE A 80 3.94 -14.40 -6.73
CA PHE A 80 4.18 -13.52 -5.59
C PHE A 80 5.39 -12.58 -5.73
N VAL A 81 5.86 -12.31 -6.95
CA VAL A 81 6.90 -11.33 -7.23
C VAL A 81 6.24 -10.01 -7.62
N PHE A 82 6.65 -8.91 -7.00
CA PHE A 82 6.10 -7.59 -7.25
C PHE A 82 7.16 -6.61 -7.74
N THR A 83 6.72 -5.52 -8.37
CA THR A 83 7.56 -4.38 -8.77
C THR A 83 6.93 -3.11 -8.24
N GLY A 84 7.71 -2.31 -7.50
CA GLY A 84 7.24 -1.01 -7.01
C GLY A 84 7.05 -0.03 -8.15
N VAL A 85 5.91 0.65 -8.16
CA VAL A 85 5.64 1.74 -9.12
C VAL A 85 6.41 2.99 -8.69
N PRO A 86 7.08 3.69 -9.62
CA PRO A 86 7.84 4.89 -9.30
C PRO A 86 6.93 6.02 -8.78
N ASN A 87 7.49 6.92 -7.98
CA ASN A 87 6.77 8.06 -7.42
C ASN A 87 6.22 9.02 -8.50
N THR A 88 6.67 8.90 -9.75
CA THR A 88 6.14 9.64 -10.92
C THR A 88 4.71 9.24 -11.30
N ALA A 89 4.16 8.17 -10.72
CA ALA A 89 2.72 7.87 -10.80
C ALA A 89 1.88 8.68 -9.80
N HIS A 90 2.51 9.53 -8.97
CA HIS A 90 1.85 10.51 -8.10
C HIS A 90 0.88 9.95 -7.02
N VAL A 91 0.83 8.63 -6.81
CA VAL A 91 -0.02 7.97 -5.80
C VAL A 91 0.64 7.83 -4.41
N THR A 92 1.58 8.70 -4.04
CA THR A 92 2.40 8.56 -2.82
C THR A 92 1.73 9.05 -1.52
N GLY A 93 0.47 9.51 -1.59
CA GLY A 93 -0.26 10.06 -0.44
C GLY A 93 0.11 11.51 -0.10
N GLU A 94 0.93 12.18 -0.92
CA GLU A 94 1.26 13.62 -0.79
C GLU A 94 1.81 14.06 0.59
N GLY A 95 2.40 13.13 1.35
CA GLY A 95 2.88 13.40 2.71
C GLY A 95 1.75 13.53 3.75
N GLU A 96 0.54 13.11 3.40
CA GLU A 96 -0.59 13.00 4.31
C GLU A 96 -0.55 11.71 5.12
N TRP A 97 -1.11 11.77 6.32
CA TRP A 97 -1.28 10.61 7.19
C TRP A 97 -2.46 9.78 6.69
N SER A 98 -2.19 8.75 5.90
CA SER A 98 -3.24 7.98 5.23
C SER A 98 -3.83 6.93 6.17
N SER A 99 -5.13 7.02 6.47
CA SER A 99 -5.82 6.08 7.37
C SER A 99 -6.39 4.85 6.67
N GLY A 100 -6.44 4.86 5.34
CA GLY A 100 -6.98 3.77 4.54
C GLY A 100 -7.25 4.21 3.11
N ALA A 101 -7.56 3.25 2.24
CA ALA A 101 -7.94 3.53 0.86
C ALA A 101 -9.12 2.65 0.44
N ALA A 102 -9.89 3.17 -0.51
CA ALA A 102 -10.90 2.45 -1.26
C ALA A 102 -10.61 2.59 -2.75
N VAL A 103 -11.08 1.64 -3.55
CA VAL A 103 -10.85 1.61 -4.99
C VAL A 103 -12.17 1.41 -5.71
N ALA A 104 -12.42 2.23 -6.72
CA ALA A 104 -13.60 2.16 -7.58
C ALA A 104 -13.33 2.90 -8.89
N ASP A 105 -13.87 2.42 -10.00
CA ASP A 105 -13.96 3.18 -11.24
C ASP A 105 -15.01 4.29 -11.06
N ILE A 106 -14.58 5.52 -10.74
CA ILE A 106 -15.47 6.61 -10.34
C ILE A 106 -16.00 7.39 -11.55
N ASN A 107 -15.23 7.40 -12.64
CA ASN A 107 -15.53 8.12 -13.86
C ASN A 107 -16.11 7.21 -14.97
N ASN A 108 -16.23 5.90 -14.71
CA ASN A 108 -16.75 4.86 -15.58
C ASN A 108 -15.95 4.71 -16.89
N ASP A 109 -14.61 4.74 -16.80
CA ASP A 109 -13.70 4.53 -17.92
C ASP A 109 -13.12 3.10 -17.99
N GLY A 110 -13.46 2.25 -17.02
CA GLY A 110 -12.97 0.87 -16.91
C GLY A 110 -11.60 0.75 -16.25
N LEU A 111 -11.06 1.84 -15.70
CA LEU A 111 -9.85 1.87 -14.91
C LEU A 111 -10.19 2.11 -13.44
N GLN A 112 -9.43 1.48 -12.55
CA GLN A 112 -9.70 1.53 -11.12
C GLN A 112 -9.01 2.74 -10.49
N ASP A 113 -9.80 3.65 -9.90
CA ASP A 113 -9.32 4.86 -9.23
C ASP A 113 -9.13 4.64 -7.72
N ILE A 114 -8.25 5.44 -7.10
CA ILE A 114 -7.91 5.29 -5.68
C ILE A 114 -8.43 6.49 -4.89
N TYR A 115 -9.23 6.23 -3.85
CA TYR A 115 -9.62 7.22 -2.85
C TYR A 115 -8.90 6.96 -1.53
N VAL A 116 -8.12 7.93 -1.05
CA VAL A 116 -7.33 7.82 0.19
C VAL A 116 -7.89 8.75 1.26
N CYS A 117 -8.18 8.18 2.42
CA CYS A 117 -8.58 8.93 3.60
C CYS A 117 -7.36 9.48 4.33
N THR A 118 -7.37 10.76 4.71
CA THR A 118 -6.26 11.41 5.41
C THR A 118 -6.70 11.91 6.80
N THR A 119 -5.77 11.88 7.76
CA THR A 119 -6.08 12.24 9.15
C THR A 119 -4.90 12.94 9.85
N ILE A 120 -4.90 12.96 11.18
CA ILE A 120 -3.88 13.43 12.13
C ILE A 120 -3.61 14.95 12.17
N LYS A 121 -3.66 15.66 11.05
CA LYS A 121 -3.32 17.10 11.03
C LYS A 121 -4.32 17.91 11.85
N ALA A 122 -3.85 18.84 12.67
CA ALA A 122 -4.70 19.64 13.55
C ALA A 122 -5.74 20.47 12.79
N ASN A 123 -5.35 21.07 11.66
CA ASN A 123 -6.25 21.87 10.82
C ASN A 123 -7.12 20.96 9.93
N PRO A 124 -8.46 21.00 10.06
CA PRO A 124 -9.36 20.20 9.22
C PRO A 124 -9.22 20.47 7.72
N GLN A 125 -8.86 21.70 7.32
CA GLN A 125 -8.67 22.06 5.92
C GLN A 125 -7.44 21.40 5.29
N GLN A 126 -6.54 20.86 6.11
CA GLN A 126 -5.37 20.10 5.68
C GLN A 126 -5.61 18.58 5.71
N ARG A 127 -6.76 18.10 6.20
CA ARG A 127 -7.15 16.68 6.19
C ARG A 127 -8.07 16.37 5.01
N LYS A 128 -7.74 16.89 3.84
CA LYS A 128 -8.51 16.59 2.63
C LYS A 128 -8.12 15.20 2.16
N ASN A 129 -9.13 14.39 1.89
CA ASN A 129 -8.92 13.09 1.25
C ASN A 129 -8.40 13.30 -0.16
N LEU A 130 -7.64 12.32 -0.64
CA LEU A 130 -7.02 12.34 -1.96
C LEU A 130 -7.81 11.43 -2.89
N LEU A 131 -7.97 11.85 -4.13
CA LEU A 131 -8.57 11.05 -5.20
C LEU A 131 -7.57 11.02 -6.35
N TYR A 132 -7.11 9.82 -6.69
CA TYR A 132 -6.23 9.56 -7.82
C TYR A 132 -7.03 8.91 -8.93
N ILE A 133 -7.15 9.60 -10.07
CA ILE A 133 -7.82 9.07 -11.26
C ILE A 133 -6.79 8.39 -12.15
N ASN A 134 -6.98 7.10 -12.42
CA ASN A 134 -6.09 6.33 -13.26
C ASN A 134 -6.22 6.80 -14.73
N GLN A 135 -5.13 7.29 -15.33
CA GLN A 135 -5.10 7.78 -16.72
C GLN A 135 -4.65 6.71 -17.72
N GLY A 136 -4.57 5.45 -17.28
CA GLY A 136 -4.12 4.33 -18.08
C GLY A 136 -2.62 4.07 -17.91
N LEU A 137 -2.00 3.50 -18.94
CA LEU A 137 -0.61 3.03 -18.86
C LEU A 137 0.34 3.93 -19.63
N ASN A 138 1.51 4.17 -19.04
CA ASN A 138 2.64 4.75 -19.75
C ASN A 138 3.33 3.71 -20.67
N SER A 139 4.39 4.13 -21.36
CA SER A 139 5.19 3.27 -22.26
C SER A 139 5.82 2.04 -21.59
N GLU A 140 5.97 2.05 -20.27
CA GLU A 140 6.53 0.96 -19.47
C GLU A 140 5.45 0.04 -18.88
N LYS A 141 4.18 0.24 -19.29
CA LYS A 141 3.01 -0.48 -18.77
C LYS A 141 2.77 -0.27 -17.28
N MET A 142 3.14 0.91 -16.77
CA MET A 142 2.84 1.33 -15.40
C MET A 142 1.64 2.28 -15.40
N PRO A 143 0.71 2.17 -14.43
CA PRO A 143 -0.36 3.14 -14.24
C PRO A 143 0.16 4.56 -14.02
N VAL A 144 -0.54 5.56 -14.54
CA VAL A 144 -0.25 7.00 -14.40
C VAL A 144 -1.45 7.81 -14.01
#